data_AF-A0A1I6JMT2-F1
#
_entry.id   AF-A0A1I6JMT2-F1
#
_cell.length_a   1.000
_cell.length_b   1.000
_cell.length_c   1.000
_cell.angle_alpha   90.00
_cell.angle_beta   90.00
_cell.angle_gamma   90.00
#
_symmetry.space_group_name_H-M   'P 1'
#
loop_
_entity.id
_entity.type
_entity.pdbx_description
1 polymer ?
#
loop_
_entity_poly.entity_id
_entity_poly.type
_entity_poly.pdbx_seq_one_letter_code
_entity_poly.pdbx_strand_id
1 'polypeptide(L)'
;MRLSMIPFAMLAVVSVPALSQTSVPPNGPTSPTRELPYDRGYDKPSARADAVNAAEAPVTADLNTAVNGATVQRDAAAEAQYRADRDAYMVALARHDRAVNRSDARYARQQIAYADAMAAWREQVRACKKGYRRACDAPAPNVADFY
;
A
#
# COMPACT_ATOMS: atom_id res chain seq x y z
N MET A 1 -6.23 -30.24 -20.51
CA MET A 1 -4.98 -30.27 -19.73
C MET A 1 -3.97 -29.34 -20.38
N ARG A 2 -3.69 -28.19 -19.78
CA ARG A 2 -2.55 -27.34 -20.13
C ARG A 2 -1.81 -27.04 -18.83
N LEU A 3 -0.61 -27.61 -18.72
CA LEU A 3 0.39 -27.29 -17.71
C LEU A 3 0.92 -25.89 -18.02
N SER A 4 0.87 -24.98 -17.05
CA SER A 4 1.74 -23.81 -17.04
C SER A 4 2.49 -23.78 -15.72
N MET A 5 3.78 -24.09 -15.83
CA MET A 5 4.81 -23.89 -14.82
C MET A 5 4.83 -22.42 -14.38
N ILE A 6 4.80 -22.17 -13.08
CA ILE A 6 5.10 -20.86 -12.48
C ILE A 6 6.54 -20.95 -11.94
N PRO A 7 7.50 -20.22 -12.51
CA PRO A 7 8.85 -20.19 -11.99
C PRO A 7 8.90 -19.38 -10.70
N PHE A 8 9.56 -19.94 -9.70
CA PHE A 8 10.03 -19.27 -8.49
C PHE A 8 10.89 -18.06 -8.86
N ALA A 9 10.53 -16.88 -8.39
CA ALA A 9 11.40 -15.71 -8.39
C ALA A 9 11.66 -15.29 -6.93
N MET A 10 12.83 -15.66 -6.42
CA MET A 10 13.45 -14.98 -5.28
C MET A 10 13.77 -13.53 -5.65
N LEU A 11 13.42 -12.58 -4.79
CA LEU A 11 14.05 -11.25 -4.69
C LEU A 11 13.72 -10.71 -3.28
N ALA A 12 14.66 -10.81 -2.34
CA ALA A 12 15.76 -9.87 -2.09
C ALA A 12 15.36 -8.89 -0.97
N VAL A 13 15.95 -9.12 0.21
CA VAL A 13 15.89 -8.23 1.36
C VAL A 13 16.58 -6.92 0.97
N VAL A 14 15.80 -5.86 0.81
CA VAL A 14 16.36 -4.52 0.63
C VAL A 14 16.67 -3.99 2.03
N SER A 15 17.94 -4.08 2.41
CA SER A 15 18.49 -3.32 3.53
C SER A 15 18.37 -1.83 3.22
N VAL A 16 17.53 -1.12 3.99
CA VAL A 16 17.43 0.34 3.93
C VAL A 16 18.75 0.90 4.46
N PRO A 17 19.55 1.63 3.67
CA PRO A 17 20.63 2.40 4.26
C PRO A 17 19.96 3.53 5.06
N ALA A 18 20.15 3.51 6.37
CA ALA A 18 19.89 4.69 7.19
C ALA A 18 20.85 5.79 6.74
N LEU A 19 20.38 6.64 5.82
CA LEU A 19 21.05 7.89 5.51
C LEU A 19 20.81 8.81 6.69
N SER A 20 21.79 8.81 7.60
CA SER A 20 22.04 9.90 8.54
C SER A 20 21.98 11.21 7.77
N GLN A 21 20.88 11.97 7.88
CA GLN A 21 20.86 13.35 7.43
C GLN A 21 21.67 14.15 8.43
N THR A 22 22.95 14.30 8.09
CA THR A 22 23.85 15.28 8.64
C THR A 22 23.18 16.65 8.60
N SER A 23 23.29 17.34 9.73
CA SER A 23 22.95 18.74 9.96
C SER A 23 23.08 19.63 8.71
N VAL A 24 22.05 20.46 8.49
CA VAL A 24 22.08 21.65 7.62
C VAL A 24 23.46 22.33 7.73
N PRO A 25 24.26 22.37 6.66
CA PRO A 25 25.50 23.14 6.68
C PRO A 25 25.14 24.62 6.88
N PRO A 26 25.86 25.36 7.75
CA PRO A 26 25.50 26.72 8.18
C PRO A 26 25.65 27.81 7.09
N ASN A 27 25.81 27.41 5.82
CA ASN A 27 26.05 28.32 4.70
C ASN A 27 24.88 28.20 3.72
N GLY A 28 23.80 28.92 4.03
CA GLY A 28 22.72 29.17 3.08
C GLY A 28 23.18 30.06 1.90
N PRO A 29 22.40 30.12 0.81
CA PRO A 29 22.78 30.74 -0.46
C PRO A 29 22.94 32.27 -0.45
N THR A 30 22.93 32.93 0.72
CA THR A 30 23.00 34.39 0.86
C THR A 30 24.19 34.90 1.69
N SER A 31 25.12 34.04 2.09
CA SER A 31 26.33 34.47 2.82
C SER A 31 27.55 34.40 1.92
N PRO A 32 28.30 35.50 1.68
CA PRO A 32 29.59 35.41 1.03
C PRO A 32 30.48 34.53 1.90
N THR A 33 30.95 33.46 1.27
CA THR A 33 31.66 32.33 1.82
C THR A 33 32.86 32.76 2.65
N ARG A 34 32.94 32.27 3.89
CA ARG A 34 34.19 32.14 4.62
C ARG A 34 35.23 31.51 3.69
N GLU A 35 36.32 32.22 3.41
CA GLU A 35 37.41 31.71 2.58
C GLU A 35 37.89 30.35 3.10
N LEU A 36 37.83 29.34 2.24
CA LEU A 36 38.39 28.03 2.55
C LEU A 36 39.94 28.14 2.58
N PRO A 37 40.64 27.38 3.43
CA PRO A 37 42.11 27.44 3.54
C PRO A 37 42.87 27.11 2.23
N TYR A 38 42.17 26.52 1.27
CA TYR A 38 42.62 26.33 -0.10
C TYR A 38 41.44 26.61 -1.04
N ASP A 39 41.40 27.82 -1.60
CA ASP A 39 40.51 28.19 -2.69
C ASP A 39 41.11 27.65 -4.01
N ARG A 40 40.35 26.83 -4.75
CA ARG A 40 40.77 26.29 -6.05
C ARG A 40 40.86 27.37 -7.14
N GLY A 41 40.59 28.64 -6.80
CA GLY A 41 40.75 29.79 -7.66
C GLY A 41 39.67 29.90 -8.74
N TYR A 42 38.60 29.11 -8.65
CA TYR A 42 37.46 29.19 -9.54
C TYR A 42 36.51 30.35 -9.17
N ASP A 43 36.61 30.86 -7.95
CA ASP A 43 35.58 31.70 -7.34
C ASP A 43 36.08 33.14 -7.09
N LYS A 44 37.30 33.46 -7.54
CA LYS A 44 37.91 34.75 -7.24
C LYS A 44 37.22 35.88 -8.02
N PRO A 45 36.72 36.93 -7.33
CA PRO A 45 36.16 38.08 -8.01
C PRO A 45 37.26 38.70 -8.87
N SER A 46 37.07 38.61 -10.18
CA SER A 46 37.95 39.19 -11.19
C SER A 46 37.05 39.82 -12.23
N ALA A 47 37.48 40.95 -12.82
CA ALA A 47 36.67 41.64 -13.83
C ALA A 47 36.23 40.74 -14.99
N ARG A 48 37.02 39.69 -15.29
CA ARG A 48 36.65 38.65 -16.26
C ARG A 48 35.55 37.72 -15.76
N ALA A 49 35.67 37.21 -14.53
CA ALA A 49 34.63 36.36 -13.93
C ALA A 49 33.32 37.15 -13.75
N ASP A 50 33.39 38.41 -13.34
CA ASP A 50 32.22 39.28 -13.17
C ASP A 50 31.53 39.56 -14.51
N ALA A 51 32.29 39.77 -15.59
CA ALA A 51 31.73 39.97 -16.92
C ALA A 51 31.06 38.68 -17.48
N VAL A 52 31.65 37.51 -17.23
CA VAL A 52 31.05 36.22 -17.59
C VAL A 52 29.78 35.97 -16.78
N ASN A 53 29.83 36.17 -15.47
CA ASN A 53 28.67 36.02 -14.58
C ASN A 53 27.54 36.98 -14.97
N ALA A 54 27.85 38.24 -15.31
CA ALA A 54 26.85 39.20 -15.77
C ALA A 54 26.21 38.79 -17.11
N ALA A 55 26.98 38.18 -18.02
CA ALA A 55 26.48 37.68 -19.30
C ALA A 55 25.64 36.39 -19.14
N GLU A 56 26.01 35.51 -18.21
CA GLU A 56 25.34 34.21 -17.98
C GLU A 56 24.16 34.30 -16.99
N ALA A 57 24.13 35.34 -16.13
CA ALA A 57 23.07 35.58 -15.16
C ALA A 57 21.63 35.46 -15.73
N PRO A 58 21.27 36.08 -16.88
CA PRO A 58 19.93 35.93 -17.43
C PRO A 58 19.62 34.49 -17.85
N VAL A 59 20.59 33.78 -18.44
CA VAL A 59 20.42 32.38 -18.88
C VAL A 59 20.22 31.46 -17.68
N THR A 60 21.00 31.64 -16.61
CA THR A 60 20.85 30.89 -15.37
C THR A 60 19.50 31.16 -14.68
N ALA A 61 19.04 32.41 -14.69
CA ALA A 61 17.73 32.78 -14.15
C ALA A 61 16.56 32.13 -14.90
N ASP A 62 16.63 32.12 -16.24
CA ASP A 62 15.62 31.48 -17.10
C ASP A 62 15.60 29.95 -16.87
N LEU A 63 16.78 29.31 -16.81
CA LEU A 63 16.89 27.88 -16.55
C LEU A 63 16.34 27.50 -15.17
N ASN A 64 16.66 28.26 -14.12
CA ASN A 64 16.14 28.02 -12.78
C ASN A 64 14.61 28.17 -12.74
N THR A 65 14.06 29.15 -13.46
CA THR A 65 12.62 29.36 -13.55
C THR A 65 11.93 28.19 -14.26
N ALA A 66 12.50 27.71 -15.38
CA ALA A 66 11.99 26.56 -16.11
C ALA A 66 12.03 25.27 -15.28
N VAL A 67 13.13 25.00 -14.58
CA VAL A 67 13.27 23.82 -13.71
C VAL A 67 12.29 23.89 -12.55
N ASN A 68 12.17 25.03 -11.87
CA ASN A 68 11.23 25.20 -10.77
C ASN A 68 9.77 25.00 -11.23
N GLY A 69 9.40 25.56 -12.39
CA GLY A 69 8.08 25.36 -12.97
C GLY A 69 7.78 23.89 -13.29
N ALA A 70 8.75 23.18 -13.89
CA ALA A 70 8.60 21.75 -14.20
C ALA A 70 8.49 20.88 -12.94
N THR A 71 9.26 21.18 -11.90
CA THR A 71 9.19 20.48 -10.60
C THR A 71 7.84 20.67 -9.93
N VAL A 72 7.34 21.91 -9.84
CA VAL A 72 6.02 22.20 -9.23
C VAL A 72 4.89 21.46 -9.95
N GLN A 73 4.93 21.40 -11.28
CA GLN A 73 3.91 20.67 -12.05
C GLN A 73 3.97 19.16 -11.84
N ARG A 74 5.17 18.58 -11.74
CA ARG A 74 5.34 17.15 -11.43
C ARG A 74 4.84 16.83 -10.03
N ASP A 75 5.14 17.68 -9.04
CA ASP A 75 4.69 17.49 -7.67
C ASP A 75 3.17 17.59 -7.55
N ALA A 76 2.56 18.56 -8.25
CA ALA A 76 1.11 18.69 -8.29
C ALA A 76 0.43 17.48 -8.95
N ALA A 77 1.00 16.96 -10.04
CA ALA A 77 0.49 15.75 -10.69
C ALA A 77 0.65 14.50 -9.81
N ALA A 78 1.78 14.36 -9.11
CA ALA A 78 2.03 13.26 -8.18
C ALA A 78 1.07 13.30 -6.98
N GLU A 79 0.82 14.48 -6.41
CA GLU A 79 -0.14 14.67 -5.33
C GLU A 79 -1.58 14.37 -5.78
N ALA A 80 -1.96 14.79 -7.00
CA ALA A 80 -3.27 14.47 -7.56
C ALA A 80 -3.46 12.96 -7.76
N GLN A 81 -2.43 12.28 -8.29
CA GLN A 81 -2.44 10.83 -8.47
C GLN A 81 -2.51 10.11 -7.12
N TYR A 82 -1.72 10.53 -6.14
CA TYR A 82 -1.77 9.98 -4.78
C TYR A 82 -3.17 10.08 -4.17
N ARG A 83 -3.84 11.23 -4.31
CA ARG A 83 -5.23 11.40 -3.82
C ARG A 83 -6.20 10.47 -4.52
N ALA A 84 -6.11 10.35 -5.85
CA ALA A 84 -6.96 9.45 -6.63
C ALA A 84 -6.75 7.98 -6.22
N ASP A 85 -5.50 7.55 -6.05
CA ASP A 85 -5.17 6.20 -5.62
C ASP A 85 -5.64 5.93 -4.19
N ARG A 86 -5.52 6.91 -3.30
CA ARG A 86 -6.05 6.82 -1.94
C ARG A 86 -7.56 6.64 -1.95
N ASP A 87 -8.29 7.42 -2.73
CA ASP A 87 -9.75 7.33 -2.80
C ASP A 87 -10.20 5.98 -3.40
N ALA A 88 -9.52 5.51 -4.45
CA ALA A 88 -9.74 4.18 -5.02
C ALA A 88 -9.47 3.07 -4.01
N TYR A 89 -8.38 3.18 -3.25
CA TYR A 89 -8.03 2.25 -2.18
C TYR A 89 -9.10 2.21 -1.08
N MET A 90 -9.58 3.37 -0.61
CA MET A 90 -10.63 3.43 0.42
C MET A 90 -11.95 2.78 -0.06
N VAL A 91 -12.32 2.97 -1.33
CA VAL A 91 -13.49 2.31 -1.93
C VAL A 91 -13.29 0.80 -2.01
N ALA A 92 -12.09 0.34 -2.41
CA ALA A 92 -11.75 -1.07 -2.47
C ALA A 92 -11.83 -1.73 -1.08
N LEU A 93 -11.31 -1.06 -0.05
CA LEU A 93 -11.36 -1.52 1.34
C LEU A 93 -12.81 -1.67 1.82
N ALA A 94 -13.65 -0.65 1.64
CA ALA A 94 -15.07 -0.71 2.02
C ALA A 94 -15.86 -1.80 1.27
N ARG A 95 -15.46 -2.14 0.03
CA ARG A 95 -16.03 -3.28 -0.71
C ARG A 95 -15.55 -4.61 -0.15
N HIS A 96 -14.28 -4.72 0.19
CA HIS A 96 -13.68 -5.91 0.78
C HIS A 96 -14.32 -6.24 2.13
N ASP A 97 -14.44 -5.26 3.02
CA ASP A 97 -15.06 -5.45 4.35
C ASP A 97 -16.50 -5.96 4.24
N ARG A 98 -17.29 -5.40 3.32
CA ARG A 98 -18.65 -5.88 3.04
C ARG A 98 -18.67 -7.31 2.49
N ALA A 99 -17.65 -7.73 1.75
CA ALA A 99 -17.55 -9.10 1.24
C ALA A 99 -17.19 -10.08 2.36
N VAL A 100 -16.19 -9.74 3.19
CA VAL A 100 -15.77 -10.52 4.36
C VAL A 100 -16.94 -10.69 5.33
N ASN A 101 -17.58 -9.60 5.75
CA ASN A 101 -18.72 -9.65 6.67
C ASN A 101 -19.88 -10.52 6.15
N ARG A 102 -20.16 -10.48 4.84
CA ARG A 102 -21.19 -11.34 4.22
C ARG A 102 -20.78 -12.81 4.24
N SER A 103 -19.50 -13.11 3.96
CA SER A 103 -18.96 -14.47 4.02
C SER A 103 -18.98 -15.02 5.44
N ASP A 104 -18.58 -14.22 6.43
CA ASP A 104 -18.56 -14.62 7.83
C ASP A 104 -19.98 -14.88 8.34
N ALA A 105 -20.93 -14.01 8.04
CA ALA A 105 -22.33 -14.23 8.39
C ALA A 105 -22.90 -15.50 7.73
N ARG A 106 -22.54 -15.76 6.46
CA ARG A 106 -22.92 -16.99 5.75
C ARG A 106 -22.35 -18.23 6.44
N TYR A 107 -21.08 -18.19 6.81
CA TYR A 107 -20.38 -19.29 7.48
C TYR A 107 -20.93 -19.54 8.89
N ALA A 108 -21.21 -18.49 9.66
CA ALA A 108 -21.84 -18.60 10.97
C ALA A 108 -23.22 -19.29 10.88
N ARG A 109 -24.05 -18.91 9.89
CA ARG A 109 -25.33 -19.61 9.65
C ARG A 109 -25.14 -21.09 9.31
N GLN A 110 -24.11 -21.45 8.54
CA GLN A 110 -23.84 -22.86 8.20
C GLN A 110 -23.44 -23.66 9.43
N GLN A 111 -22.63 -23.08 10.33
CA GLN A 111 -22.26 -23.74 11.58
C GLN A 111 -23.47 -23.98 12.48
N ILE A 112 -24.38 -23.00 12.57
CA ILE A 112 -25.63 -23.14 13.33
C ILE A 112 -26.51 -24.23 12.71
N ALA A 113 -26.74 -24.19 11.40
CA ALA A 113 -27.52 -25.20 10.69
C ALA A 113 -26.96 -26.62 10.89
N TYR A 114 -25.63 -26.76 10.87
CA TYR A 114 -24.97 -28.03 11.18
C TYR A 114 -25.20 -28.47 12.63
N ALA A 115 -25.06 -27.55 13.59
CA ALA A 115 -25.28 -27.84 15.00
C ALA A 115 -26.73 -28.29 15.28
N ASP A 116 -27.70 -27.66 14.63
CA ASP A 116 -29.13 -27.98 14.74
C ASP A 116 -29.45 -29.34 14.10
N ALA A 117 -28.89 -29.63 12.92
CA ALA A 117 -28.99 -30.94 12.29
C ALA A 117 -28.43 -32.05 13.20
N MET A 118 -27.29 -31.79 13.84
CA MET A 118 -26.71 -32.73 14.81
C MET A 118 -27.57 -32.88 16.07
N ALA A 119 -28.27 -31.83 16.50
CA ALA A 119 -29.22 -31.90 17.61
C ALA A 119 -30.43 -32.76 17.26
N ALA A 120 -31.05 -32.53 16.10
CA ALA A 120 -32.16 -33.33 15.60
C ALA A 120 -31.77 -34.81 15.42
N TRP A 121 -30.54 -35.08 14.97
CA TRP A 121 -30.03 -36.44 14.85
C TRP A 121 -29.90 -37.12 16.22
N ARG A 122 -29.35 -36.41 17.22
CA ARG A 122 -29.28 -36.92 18.60
C ARG A 122 -30.67 -37.24 19.17
N GLU A 123 -31.68 -36.45 18.83
CA GLU A 123 -33.07 -36.72 19.21
C GLU A 123 -33.65 -37.95 18.50
N GLN A 124 -33.43 -38.10 17.19
CA GLN A 124 -33.82 -39.30 16.45
C GLN A 124 -33.18 -40.55 17.05
N VAL A 125 -31.87 -40.52 17.34
CA VAL A 125 -31.15 -41.63 17.98
C VAL A 125 -31.74 -41.94 19.36
N ARG A 126 -32.06 -40.92 20.16
CA ARG A 126 -32.71 -41.10 21.47
C ARG A 126 -34.09 -41.73 21.33
N ALA A 127 -34.89 -41.33 20.34
CA ALA A 127 -36.19 -41.92 20.08
C ALA A 127 -36.08 -43.37 19.59
N CYS A 128 -35.14 -43.66 18.69
CA CYS A 128 -34.87 -45.02 18.24
C CYS A 128 -34.51 -45.93 19.43
N LYS A 129 -33.62 -45.48 20.32
CA LYS A 129 -33.26 -46.21 21.56
C LYS A 129 -34.44 -46.46 22.51
N LYS A 130 -35.49 -45.64 22.45
CA LYS A 130 -36.74 -45.82 23.21
C LYS A 130 -37.72 -46.78 22.53
N GLY A 131 -37.36 -47.37 21.38
CA GLY A 131 -38.18 -48.33 20.65
C GLY A 131 -39.08 -47.72 19.57
N TYR A 132 -38.97 -46.42 19.29
CA TYR A 132 -39.74 -45.78 18.22
C TYR A 132 -39.17 -46.19 16.85
N ARG A 133 -39.72 -47.25 16.25
CA ARG A 133 -39.23 -47.84 14.99
C ARG A 133 -39.16 -46.82 13.83
N ARG A 134 -40.17 -45.94 13.73
CA ARG A 134 -40.18 -44.83 12.76
C ARG A 134 -38.96 -43.91 12.88
N ALA A 135 -38.42 -43.70 14.07
CA ALA A 135 -37.22 -42.87 14.27
C ALA A 135 -35.93 -43.64 13.92
N CYS A 136 -35.92 -44.96 14.04
CA CYS A 136 -34.81 -45.80 13.59
C CYS A 136 -34.72 -45.88 12.06
N ASP A 137 -35.88 -45.92 11.39
CA ASP A 137 -35.98 -46.03 9.93
C ASP A 137 -35.91 -44.65 9.22
N ALA A 138 -35.87 -43.56 9.99
CA ALA A 138 -35.79 -42.21 9.46
C ALA A 138 -34.39 -41.91 8.89
N PRO A 139 -34.29 -41.15 7.78
CA PRO A 139 -33.00 -40.69 7.29
C PRO A 139 -32.38 -39.68 8.27
N ALA A 140 -31.04 -39.59 8.22
CA ALA A 140 -30.32 -38.56 8.96
C ALA A 140 -30.81 -37.16 8.54
N PRO A 141 -30.95 -36.21 9.47
CA PRO A 141 -31.36 -34.85 9.16
C PRO A 141 -30.41 -34.20 8.15
N ASN A 142 -30.98 -33.58 7.12
CA ASN A 142 -30.20 -32.85 6.14
C ASN A 142 -29.89 -31.45 6.68
N VAL A 143 -28.62 -31.06 6.67
CA VAL A 143 -28.18 -29.73 7.13
C VAL A 143 -28.86 -28.60 6.35
N ALA A 144 -29.17 -28.83 5.07
CA ALA A 144 -29.85 -27.85 4.23
C ALA A 144 -31.26 -27.49 4.73
N ASP A 145 -31.90 -28.33 5.55
CA ASP A 145 -33.23 -28.09 6.10
C ASP A 145 -33.19 -27.08 7.28
N PHE A 146 -31.99 -26.73 7.77
CA PHE A 146 -31.76 -25.81 8.89
C PHE A 146 -31.14 -24.46 8.45
N TYR A 147 -31.05 -24.21 7.14
CA TYR A 147 -30.32 -23.06 6.56
C TYR A 147 -31.23 -21.93 6.06
#